data_AF-A0A5C6C4J5-F1
#
_entry.id   AF-A0A5C6C4J5-F1
#
_cell.length_a   1.000
_cell.length_b   1.000
_cell.length_c   1.000
_cell.angle_alpha   90.00
_cell.angle_beta   90.00
_cell.angle_gamma   90.00
#
_symmetry.space_group_name_H-M   'P 1'
#
loop_
_entity.id
_entity.type
_entity.pdbx_description
1 polymer ?
#
loop_
_entity_poly.entity_id
_entity_poly.type
_entity_poly.pdbx_seq_one_letter_code
_entity_poly.pdbx_strand_id
1 'polypeptide(L)'
;MLQLTKQRHHKRDTTPQEGHSTFAKNLTPSMQGDRLILKAGGKVLENARWVMSRMARCEIFDPDEVAIAHVYTRVCRRCFLLGDDPFSGKNFDHRKVWIEEHLRQFASFFGIDLLGFSILSDHFHLILRSRPDVVATWSDEEVARRWLMLCPHRRTADGSPMTPADPEIKSIAGCPVKRAEIRQRLSSFSWWMRLLCQRVATRANREDEQTGRFFQDRYHATRLADEASLLACAAYVDLNPIRAAIAETLEQSDHTSVQRRIEALVEEAAVAREPCSEANGGEADDARSRRSTIRGDAFLSPVSIDEQFDPVGPCESASGKRCSDKGFLAMRAADYLELLDWTARQTVPGKHRTATGVPPILVRLGLDRATWCELVKDFGRLFCSVAGRPGCVDSMRCHRTHRRYHLRRRARELLTTSG
;
A
#
# COMPACT_ATOMS: atom_id res chain seq x y z
N MET A 1 65.11 15.05 42.94
CA MET A 1 66.17 14.58 42.03
C MET A 1 65.53 14.42 40.66
N LEU A 2 65.86 15.31 39.72
CA LEU A 2 65.33 15.31 38.36
C LEU A 2 65.71 14.01 37.64
N GLN A 3 64.83 13.52 36.75
CA GLN A 3 65.31 13.12 35.42
C GLN A 3 64.18 13.25 34.38
N LEU A 4 64.27 14.37 33.66
CA LEU A 4 63.80 14.52 32.29
C LEU A 4 64.96 14.12 31.38
N THR A 5 64.74 13.18 30.46
CA THR A 5 65.54 13.04 29.24
C THR A 5 64.61 13.02 28.04
N LYS A 6 64.65 14.13 27.29
CA LYS A 6 64.24 14.23 25.89
C LYS A 6 65.36 13.68 25.02
N GLN A 7 65.05 12.92 23.99
CA GLN A 7 65.72 13.09 22.69
C GLN A 7 64.80 12.67 21.52
N ARG A 8 64.92 13.44 20.43
CA ARG A 8 63.96 13.59 19.33
C ARG A 8 64.29 12.70 18.11
N HIS A 9 63.21 12.30 17.45
CA HIS A 9 62.94 12.19 16.01
C HIS A 9 63.88 11.48 15.01
N HIS A 10 63.28 10.52 14.28
CA HIS A 10 63.19 10.60 12.82
C HIS A 10 61.84 10.03 12.31
N LYS A 11 61.18 10.79 11.42
CA LYS A 11 59.98 10.40 10.66
C LYS A 11 60.32 9.39 9.56
N ARG A 12 59.44 8.42 9.31
CA ARG A 12 59.17 7.88 7.97
C ARG A 12 57.68 7.65 7.83
N ASP A 13 57.12 8.27 6.79
CA ASP A 13 55.74 8.14 6.31
C ASP A 13 55.50 6.74 5.74
N THR A 14 54.35 6.15 6.05
CA THR A 14 53.80 4.97 5.36
C THR A 14 52.33 5.21 5.02
N THR A 15 52.06 5.44 3.74
CA THR A 15 50.74 5.38 3.10
C THR A 15 50.34 3.92 2.81
N PRO A 16 49.06 3.53 2.89
CA PRO A 16 48.61 2.18 2.52
C PRO A 16 48.44 2.04 0.99
N GLN A 17 48.98 0.95 0.43
CA GLN A 17 48.87 0.59 -1.00
C GLN A 17 47.48 0.04 -1.36
N GLU A 18 46.94 0.54 -2.47
CA GLU A 18 45.81 -0.02 -3.22
C GLU A 18 46.25 -1.29 -3.98
N GLY A 19 45.54 -2.40 -3.76
CA GLY A 19 45.71 -3.64 -4.52
C GLY A 19 44.84 -3.63 -5.78
N HIS A 20 45.43 -3.28 -6.93
CA HIS A 20 44.82 -3.49 -8.24
C HIS A 20 44.88 -4.98 -8.64
N SER A 21 43.72 -5.63 -8.75
CA SER A 21 43.59 -6.95 -9.39
C SER A 21 43.45 -6.78 -10.90
N THR A 22 44.48 -7.19 -11.63
CA THR A 22 44.53 -7.32 -13.10
C THR A 22 43.65 -8.48 -13.58
N PHE A 23 42.40 -8.21 -13.92
CA PHE A 23 41.51 -9.11 -14.69
C PHE A 23 40.61 -8.29 -15.64
N ALA A 24 41.19 -7.43 -16.47
CA ALA A 24 40.43 -6.66 -17.46
C ALA A 24 41.30 -6.24 -18.65
N LYS A 25 41.80 -7.20 -19.42
CA LYS A 25 42.31 -6.93 -20.78
C LYS A 25 41.84 -8.08 -21.68
N ASN A 26 41.15 -7.72 -22.77
CA ASN A 26 40.63 -8.57 -23.86
C ASN A 26 39.13 -8.92 -23.82
N LEU A 27 38.26 -7.90 -23.77
CA LEU A 27 36.87 -8.02 -24.24
C LEU A 27 36.68 -7.09 -25.44
N THR A 28 36.51 -7.65 -26.64
CA THR A 28 36.13 -6.90 -27.85
C THR A 28 34.60 -6.86 -27.94
N PRO A 29 33.95 -5.69 -27.88
CA PRO A 29 32.52 -5.58 -28.09
C PRO A 29 32.18 -5.79 -29.57
N SER A 30 31.19 -6.64 -29.85
CA SER A 30 30.58 -6.77 -31.17
C SER A 30 29.06 -6.69 -31.01
N MET A 31 28.42 -5.88 -31.86
CA MET A 31 26.98 -5.68 -31.90
C MET A 31 26.35 -6.54 -33.00
N GLN A 32 25.28 -7.26 -32.68
CA GLN A 32 24.44 -7.96 -33.65
C GLN A 32 22.96 -7.75 -33.25
N GLY A 33 22.30 -6.76 -33.86
CA GLY A 33 20.98 -6.26 -33.43
C GLY A 33 21.03 -5.52 -32.08
N ASP A 34 19.92 -5.53 -31.33
CA ASP A 34 19.78 -4.86 -30.01
C ASP A 34 20.50 -5.59 -28.85
N ARG A 35 21.50 -6.42 -29.14
CA ARG A 35 22.28 -7.16 -28.13
C ARG A 35 23.78 -6.89 -28.28
N LEU A 36 24.38 -6.42 -27.19
CA LEU A 36 25.83 -6.31 -27.03
C LEU A 36 26.34 -7.63 -26.41
N ILE A 37 27.14 -8.39 -27.16
CA ILE A 37 27.65 -9.70 -26.73
C ILE A 37 29.07 -9.51 -26.18
N LEU A 38 29.26 -9.75 -24.88
CA LEU A 38 30.58 -9.90 -24.27
C LEU A 38 30.90 -11.38 -24.14
N LYS A 39 31.82 -11.89 -24.98
CA LYS A 39 32.28 -13.28 -24.90
C LYS A 39 33.43 -13.38 -23.90
N ALA A 40 33.17 -13.99 -22.74
CA ALA A 40 34.22 -14.53 -21.88
C ALA A 40 34.05 -16.06 -21.84
N GLY A 41 35.00 -16.80 -22.41
CA GLY A 41 35.14 -18.24 -22.19
C GLY A 41 33.97 -19.13 -22.67
N GLY A 42 33.36 -18.85 -23.82
CA GLY A 42 32.58 -19.85 -24.57
C GLY A 42 31.25 -20.33 -23.97
N LYS A 43 30.77 -19.78 -22.85
CA LYS A 43 29.44 -20.10 -22.29
C LYS A 43 28.47 -18.92 -22.45
N VAL A 44 27.34 -19.18 -23.11
CA VAL A 44 26.20 -18.26 -23.18
C VAL A 44 25.53 -18.24 -21.80
N LEU A 45 25.66 -17.12 -21.07
CA LEU A 45 24.92 -16.88 -19.83
C LEU A 45 23.49 -16.47 -20.19
N GLU A 46 22.58 -17.44 -20.23
CA GLU A 46 21.18 -17.21 -20.62
C GLU A 46 20.27 -16.64 -19.51
N ASN A 47 20.82 -16.23 -18.35
CA ASN A 47 20.02 -15.76 -17.21
C ASN A 47 20.58 -14.52 -16.51
N ALA A 48 21.12 -13.56 -17.27
CA ALA A 48 21.33 -12.22 -16.74
C ALA A 48 19.97 -11.50 -16.65
N ARG A 49 19.26 -11.66 -15.52
CA ARG A 49 18.17 -10.75 -15.12
C ARG A 49 18.73 -9.33 -15.20
N TRP A 50 18.29 -8.56 -16.20
CA TRP A 50 18.48 -7.12 -16.20
C TRP A 50 17.77 -6.57 -14.96
N VAL A 51 18.53 -6.32 -13.90
CA VAL A 51 18.08 -5.50 -12.78
C VAL A 51 18.04 -4.08 -13.31
N MET A 52 16.96 -3.70 -13.98
CA MET A 52 16.69 -2.30 -14.21
C MET A 52 16.65 -1.63 -12.83
N SER A 53 17.49 -0.61 -12.64
CA SER A 53 17.44 0.23 -11.45
C SER A 53 15.99 0.64 -11.21
N ARG A 54 15.47 0.33 -10.02
CA ARG A 54 14.07 0.61 -9.69
C ARG A 54 13.86 2.12 -9.79
N MET A 55 12.86 2.51 -10.57
CA MET A 55 12.48 3.90 -10.75
C MET A 55 12.20 4.56 -9.38
N ALA A 56 12.68 5.78 -9.19
CA ALA A 56 12.41 6.54 -7.98
C ALA A 56 10.91 6.85 -7.91
N ARG A 57 10.31 6.81 -6.72
CA ARG A 57 8.85 6.97 -6.58
C ARG A 57 8.36 8.37 -6.94
N CYS A 58 9.22 9.38 -6.80
CA CYS A 58 8.97 10.73 -7.28
C CYS A 58 8.96 10.85 -8.82
N GLU A 59 9.33 9.80 -9.56
CA GLU A 59 9.10 9.70 -11.00
C GLU A 59 7.74 9.07 -11.32
N ILE A 60 7.13 8.37 -10.36
CA ILE A 60 5.87 7.61 -10.54
C ILE A 60 4.68 8.43 -10.05
N PHE A 61 4.87 9.15 -8.94
CA PHE A 61 3.83 9.91 -8.27
C PHE A 61 4.23 11.38 -8.22
N ASP A 62 3.43 12.20 -8.88
CA ASP A 62 3.42 13.64 -8.72
C ASP A 62 2.76 13.98 -7.37
N PRO A 63 3.40 14.78 -6.49
CA PRO A 63 2.85 15.14 -5.19
C PRO A 63 1.53 15.92 -5.25
N ASP A 64 1.26 16.61 -6.36
CA ASP A 64 0.10 17.49 -6.52
C ASP A 64 -1.05 16.81 -7.28
N GLU A 65 -0.86 15.55 -7.69
CA GLU A 65 -1.84 14.76 -8.43
C GLU A 65 -2.54 13.74 -7.53
N VAL A 66 -3.84 13.57 -7.75
CA VAL A 66 -4.58 12.40 -7.24
C VAL A 66 -4.10 11.17 -8.00
N ALA A 67 -3.52 10.22 -7.28
CA ALA A 67 -3.04 8.97 -7.85
C ALA A 67 -3.51 7.81 -6.99
N ILE A 68 -3.75 6.65 -7.61
CA ILE A 68 -4.00 5.40 -6.91
C ILE A 68 -2.79 4.51 -7.04
N ALA A 69 -2.35 3.91 -5.94
CA ALA A 69 -1.17 3.07 -5.87
C ALA A 69 -1.43 1.79 -5.10
N HIS A 70 -0.99 0.68 -5.69
CA HIS A 70 -0.72 -0.54 -4.93
C HIS A 70 0.65 -0.41 -4.29
N VAL A 71 0.71 -0.49 -2.96
CA VAL A 71 1.97 -0.50 -2.21
C VAL A 71 2.09 -1.76 -1.38
N TYR A 72 3.30 -2.29 -1.27
CA TYR A 72 3.56 -3.45 -0.44
C TYR A 72 4.99 -3.48 0.06
N THR A 73 5.22 -4.19 1.15
CA THR A 73 6.55 -4.44 1.69
C THR A 73 6.60 -5.82 2.32
N ARG A 74 7.81 -6.37 2.40
CA ARG A 74 8.05 -7.70 2.96
C ARG A 74 9.01 -7.60 4.12
N VAL A 75 8.80 -8.42 5.14
CA VAL A 75 9.73 -8.53 6.26
C VAL A 75 11.01 -9.25 5.82
N CYS A 76 12.09 -9.05 6.56
CA CYS A 76 13.40 -9.62 6.27
C CYS A 76 13.36 -11.15 6.21
N ARG A 77 14.13 -11.71 5.26
CA ARG A 77 14.42 -13.15 5.14
C ARG A 77 13.20 -14.07 4.98
N ARG A 78 11.99 -13.52 4.73
CA ARG A 78 10.73 -14.27 4.82
C ARG A 78 10.54 -14.98 6.16
N CYS A 79 11.19 -14.47 7.22
CA CYS A 79 10.82 -14.84 8.58
C CYS A 79 9.36 -14.42 8.72
N PHE A 80 8.46 -15.27 9.18
CA PHE A 80 7.03 -14.96 9.21
C PHE A 80 6.76 -14.05 10.43
N LEU A 81 7.40 -12.88 10.47
CA LEU A 81 7.46 -11.96 11.62
C LEU A 81 6.13 -11.26 11.91
N LEU A 82 5.08 -11.61 11.18
CA LEU A 82 3.70 -11.16 11.35
C LEU A 82 2.74 -12.35 11.46
N GLY A 83 3.22 -13.57 11.69
CA GLY A 83 2.39 -14.77 11.90
C GLY A 83 3.21 -15.95 12.42
N ASP A 84 2.84 -17.18 12.07
CA ASP A 84 3.58 -18.37 12.50
C ASP A 84 4.97 -18.45 11.86
N ASP A 85 6.02 -18.30 12.67
CA ASP A 85 7.40 -18.45 12.24
C ASP A 85 7.86 -19.90 12.37
N PRO A 86 8.04 -20.63 11.24
CA PRO A 86 8.39 -22.05 11.28
C PRO A 86 9.80 -22.31 11.82
N PHE A 87 10.66 -21.28 11.87
CA PHE A 87 12.02 -21.40 12.38
C PHE A 87 12.09 -21.27 13.91
N SER A 88 11.44 -20.24 14.47
CA SER A 88 11.42 -20.04 15.93
C SER A 88 10.28 -20.78 16.65
N GLY A 89 9.25 -21.24 15.93
CA GLY A 89 8.04 -21.84 16.48
C GLY A 89 7.11 -20.85 17.19
N LYS A 90 7.36 -19.54 17.06
CA LYS A 90 6.56 -18.48 17.66
C LYS A 90 5.48 -17.98 16.70
N ASN A 91 4.33 -17.62 17.23
CA ASN A 91 3.28 -16.92 16.49
C ASN A 91 3.38 -15.41 16.76
N PHE A 92 3.35 -14.62 15.69
CA PHE A 92 3.40 -13.15 15.71
C PHE A 92 2.15 -12.49 15.10
N ASP A 93 1.01 -13.18 15.05
CA ASP A 93 -0.23 -12.67 14.44
C ASP A 93 -0.76 -11.43 15.17
N HIS A 94 -0.47 -11.29 16.47
CA HIS A 94 -0.84 -10.10 17.25
C HIS A 94 -0.29 -8.80 16.64
N ARG A 95 0.79 -8.88 15.83
CA ARG A 95 1.36 -7.73 15.13
C ARG A 95 0.49 -7.25 13.97
N LYS A 96 -0.35 -8.11 13.39
CA LYS A 96 -1.34 -7.74 12.37
C LYS A 96 -2.36 -6.75 12.93
N VAL A 97 -2.78 -6.94 14.19
CA VAL A 97 -3.67 -6.01 14.91
C VAL A 97 -3.03 -4.62 15.01
N TRP A 98 -1.75 -4.53 15.36
CA TRP A 98 -1.06 -3.25 15.46
C TRP A 98 -0.97 -2.51 14.12
N ILE A 99 -0.70 -3.26 13.05
CA ILE A 99 -0.67 -2.69 11.69
C ILE A 99 -2.04 -2.13 11.36
N GLU A 100 -3.10 -2.89 11.62
CA GLU A 100 -4.47 -2.46 11.33
C GLU A 100 -4.89 -1.23 12.15
N GLU A 101 -4.54 -1.16 13.44
CA GLU A 101 -4.72 0.04 14.27
C GLU A 101 -4.03 1.27 13.67
N HIS A 102 -2.79 1.10 13.16
CA HIS A 102 -2.11 2.17 12.46
C HIS A 102 -2.78 2.54 11.14
N LEU A 103 -3.32 1.57 10.38
CA LEU A 103 -4.07 1.86 9.16
C LEU A 103 -5.33 2.68 9.45
N ARG A 104 -6.09 2.33 10.50
CA ARG A 104 -7.25 3.10 10.96
C ARG A 104 -6.87 4.53 11.34
N GLN A 105 -5.84 4.68 12.17
CA GLN A 105 -5.34 5.98 12.58
C GLN A 105 -4.88 6.81 11.37
N PHE A 106 -4.13 6.20 10.45
CA PHE A 106 -3.58 6.90 9.30
C PHE A 106 -4.67 7.35 8.35
N ALA A 107 -5.71 6.54 8.11
CA ALA A 107 -6.85 6.92 7.29
C ALA A 107 -7.54 8.18 7.82
N SER A 108 -7.62 8.37 9.14
CA SER A 108 -8.27 9.54 9.76
C SER A 108 -7.45 10.84 9.65
N PHE A 109 -6.13 10.78 9.52
CA PHE A 109 -5.26 11.96 9.62
C PHE A 109 -4.41 12.27 8.38
N PHE A 110 -4.08 11.27 7.56
CA PHE A 110 -3.43 11.54 6.27
C PHE A 110 -4.47 12.04 5.25
N GLY A 111 -4.00 12.82 4.29
CA GLY A 111 -4.68 13.15 3.04
C GLY A 111 -4.63 11.99 2.04
N ILE A 112 -4.89 10.77 2.49
CA ILE A 112 -4.78 9.54 1.71
C ILE A 112 -5.96 8.62 2.08
N ASP A 113 -6.69 8.15 1.08
CA ASP A 113 -7.70 7.12 1.29
C ASP A 113 -7.07 5.73 1.27
N LEU A 114 -7.49 4.88 2.20
CA LEU A 114 -7.20 3.45 2.17
C LEU A 114 -8.33 2.71 1.44
N LEU A 115 -8.07 2.26 0.21
CA LEU A 115 -9.08 1.58 -0.62
C LEU A 115 -9.21 0.10 -0.26
N GLY A 116 -8.08 -0.54 0.01
CA GLY A 116 -8.02 -1.95 0.37
C GLY A 116 -6.69 -2.35 1.02
N PHE A 117 -6.69 -3.46 1.75
CA PHE A 117 -5.50 -4.01 2.39
C PHE A 117 -5.59 -5.53 2.60
N SER A 118 -4.43 -6.18 2.73
CA SER A 118 -4.30 -7.56 3.18
C SER A 118 -2.98 -7.73 3.92
N ILE A 119 -3.03 -8.24 5.16
CA ILE A 119 -1.85 -8.45 6.02
C ILE A 119 -1.58 -9.95 6.15
N LEU A 120 -0.48 -10.40 5.56
CA LEU A 120 0.00 -11.77 5.64
C LEU A 120 1.15 -11.87 6.65
N SER A 121 1.60 -13.10 6.89
CA SER A 121 2.62 -13.40 7.89
C SER A 121 4.03 -12.91 7.53
N ASP A 122 4.35 -12.69 6.24
CA ASP A 122 5.66 -12.21 5.78
C ASP A 122 5.59 -10.89 4.98
N HIS A 123 4.40 -10.38 4.69
CA HIS A 123 4.21 -9.13 3.95
C HIS A 123 2.80 -8.56 4.11
N PHE A 124 2.61 -7.30 3.72
CA PHE A 124 1.27 -6.73 3.59
C PHE A 124 1.15 -5.93 2.30
N HIS A 125 -0.07 -5.87 1.80
CA HIS A 125 -0.47 -5.12 0.62
C HIS A 125 -1.47 -4.04 1.01
N LEU A 126 -1.31 -2.83 0.48
CA LEU A 126 -2.26 -1.72 0.61
C LEU A 126 -2.58 -1.17 -0.78
N ILE A 127 -3.81 -0.68 -0.95
CA ILE A 127 -4.22 0.13 -2.09
C ILE A 127 -4.58 1.51 -1.54
N LEU A 128 -3.84 2.52 -1.95
CA LEU A 128 -3.92 3.88 -1.42
C LEU A 128 -4.28 4.87 -2.52
N ARG A 129 -5.08 5.89 -2.23
CA ARG A 129 -5.33 7.02 -3.11
C ARG A 129 -4.83 8.32 -2.47
N SER A 130 -3.87 8.99 -3.09
CA SER A 130 -3.41 10.31 -2.62
C SER A 130 -4.49 11.36 -2.88
N ARG A 131 -4.74 12.24 -1.91
CA ARG A 131 -5.75 13.31 -2.01
C ARG A 131 -5.16 14.70 -1.72
N PRO A 132 -4.17 15.17 -2.49
CA PRO A 132 -3.67 16.54 -2.35
C PRO A 132 -4.77 17.59 -2.56
N ASP A 133 -5.79 17.27 -3.35
CA ASP A 133 -7.00 18.06 -3.55
C ASP A 133 -7.81 18.23 -2.26
N VAL A 134 -7.94 17.19 -1.42
CA VAL A 134 -8.58 17.29 -0.09
C VAL A 134 -7.66 18.05 0.86
N VAL A 135 -6.36 17.77 0.87
CA VAL A 135 -5.42 18.51 1.72
C VAL A 135 -5.43 20.00 1.42
N ALA A 136 -5.69 20.40 0.18
CA ALA A 136 -5.79 21.80 -0.21
C ALA A 136 -7.00 22.52 0.44
N THR A 137 -8.07 21.80 0.83
CA THR A 137 -9.24 22.42 1.49
C THR A 137 -9.03 22.67 2.99
N TRP A 138 -8.02 22.03 3.60
CA TRP A 138 -7.79 22.13 5.03
C TRP A 138 -7.19 23.48 5.44
N SER A 139 -7.61 23.99 6.61
CA SER A 139 -6.97 25.15 7.23
C SER A 139 -5.54 24.83 7.69
N ASP A 140 -4.75 25.86 7.92
CA ASP A 140 -3.36 25.71 8.37
C ASP A 140 -3.27 25.05 9.75
N GLU A 141 -4.20 25.37 10.64
CA GLU A 141 -4.35 24.76 11.96
C GLU A 141 -4.74 23.29 11.85
N GLU A 142 -5.61 22.95 10.90
CA GLU A 142 -6.03 21.56 10.69
C GLU A 142 -4.90 20.70 10.13
N VAL A 143 -4.11 21.23 9.18
CA VAL A 143 -2.88 20.59 8.72
C VAL A 143 -1.92 20.32 9.88
N ALA A 144 -1.73 21.30 10.76
CA ALA A 144 -0.89 21.15 11.94
C ALA A 144 -1.46 20.10 12.92
N ARG A 145 -2.77 20.14 13.19
CA ARG A 145 -3.47 19.20 14.09
C ARG A 145 -3.32 17.77 13.59
N ARG A 146 -3.65 17.50 12.32
CA ARG A 146 -3.53 16.15 11.72
C ARG A 146 -2.09 15.64 11.75
N TRP A 147 -1.12 16.50 11.44
CA TRP A 147 0.30 16.13 11.55
C TRP A 147 0.72 15.78 12.97
N LEU A 148 0.28 16.54 13.97
CA LEU A 148 0.58 16.27 15.38
C LEU A 148 -0.11 14.99 15.89
N MET A 149 -1.25 14.60 15.31
CA MET A 149 -1.86 13.29 15.62
C MET A 149 -1.06 12.11 15.04
N LEU A 150 -0.35 12.32 13.92
CA LEU A 150 0.53 11.32 13.30
C LEU A 150 1.94 11.30 13.92
N CYS A 151 2.45 12.47 14.30
CA CYS A 151 3.78 12.69 14.84
C CYS A 151 3.69 13.47 16.16
N PRO A 152 3.11 12.88 17.21
CA PRO A 152 2.87 13.59 18.47
C PRO A 152 4.16 13.82 19.24
N HIS A 153 4.30 15.01 19.85
CA HIS A 153 5.32 15.27 20.86
C HIS A 153 4.95 14.63 22.21
N ARG A 154 3.65 14.57 22.51
CA ARG A 154 3.10 14.08 23.77
C ARG A 154 2.18 12.89 23.54
N ARG A 155 2.37 11.85 24.34
CA ARG A 155 1.58 10.63 24.31
C ARG A 155 0.99 10.35 25.67
N THR A 156 -0.18 9.74 25.69
CA THR A 156 -0.82 9.22 26.90
C THR A 156 -0.10 7.97 27.40
N ALA A 157 -0.49 7.46 28.58
CA ALA A 157 0.13 6.28 29.19
C ALA A 157 -0.03 4.99 28.34
N ASP A 158 -1.14 4.88 27.60
CA ASP A 158 -1.41 3.83 26.62
C ASP A 158 -0.69 4.04 25.27
N GLY A 159 0.07 5.14 25.13
CA GLY A 159 0.88 5.45 23.95
C GLY A 159 0.12 6.17 22.82
N SER A 160 -1.18 6.42 22.99
CA SER A 160 -2.00 7.19 22.05
C SER A 160 -1.55 8.66 21.97
N PRO A 161 -1.71 9.33 20.81
CA PRO A 161 -1.42 10.76 20.70
C PRO A 161 -2.37 11.56 21.60
N MET A 162 -1.81 12.47 22.41
CA MET A 162 -2.63 13.45 23.12
C MET A 162 -3.16 14.51 22.16
N THR A 163 -4.30 15.10 22.51
CA THR A 163 -4.82 16.27 21.79
C THR A 163 -3.75 17.37 21.73
N PRO A 164 -3.39 17.86 20.54
CA PRO A 164 -2.37 18.90 20.39
C PRO A 164 -2.77 20.19 21.10
N ALA A 165 -1.86 20.79 21.86
CA ALA A 165 -2.12 22.09 22.49
C ALA A 165 -2.01 23.23 21.48
N ASP A 166 -2.74 24.32 21.71
CA ASP A 166 -2.74 25.50 20.82
C ASP A 166 -1.34 26.04 20.47
N PRO A 167 -0.36 26.10 21.40
CA PRO A 167 1.00 26.52 21.04
C PRO A 167 1.69 25.58 20.06
N GLU A 168 1.44 24.26 20.16
CA GLU A 168 2.01 23.26 19.24
C GLU A 168 1.44 23.44 17.83
N ILE A 169 0.12 23.67 17.74
CA ILE A 169 -0.58 23.94 16.48
C ILE A 169 -0.06 25.23 15.86
N LYS A 170 -0.02 26.33 16.62
CA LYS A 170 0.43 27.65 16.15
C LYS A 170 1.89 27.64 15.69
N SER A 171 2.75 26.84 16.31
CA SER A 171 4.17 26.69 15.91
C SER A 171 4.32 26.13 14.49
N ILE A 172 3.41 25.26 14.06
CA ILE A 172 3.39 24.71 12.71
C ILE A 172 2.61 25.63 11.77
N ALA A 173 1.39 26.01 12.14
CA ALA A 173 0.49 26.82 11.31
C ALA A 173 1.09 28.20 10.98
N GLY A 174 1.77 28.83 11.95
CA GLY A 174 2.44 30.12 11.79
C GLY A 174 3.77 30.07 11.03
N CYS A 175 4.24 28.89 10.60
CA CYS A 175 5.50 28.73 9.86
C CYS A 175 5.22 28.27 8.41
N PRO A 176 5.23 29.18 7.42
CA PRO A 176 4.86 28.86 6.03
C PRO A 176 5.65 27.71 5.42
N VAL A 177 6.96 27.63 5.72
CA VAL A 177 7.86 26.58 5.22
C VAL A 177 7.47 25.21 5.78
N LYS A 178 7.31 25.10 7.11
CA LYS A 178 6.89 23.84 7.76
C LYS A 178 5.51 23.41 7.30
N ARG A 179 4.58 24.36 7.19
CA ARG A 179 3.22 24.11 6.72
C ARG A 179 3.20 23.55 5.29
N ALA A 180 3.88 24.20 4.35
CA ALA A 180 3.95 23.74 2.96
C ALA A 180 4.54 22.33 2.86
N GLU A 181 5.63 22.10 3.60
CA GLU A 181 6.22 20.77 3.68
C GLU A 181 5.24 19.73 4.23
N ILE A 182 4.56 20.02 5.35
CA ILE A 182 3.61 19.09 5.97
C ILE A 182 2.42 18.79 5.05
N ARG A 183 1.88 19.78 4.32
CA ARG A 183 0.81 19.54 3.33
C ARG A 183 1.25 18.49 2.30
N GLN A 184 2.47 18.61 1.76
CA GLN A 184 3.01 17.62 0.84
C GLN A 184 3.19 16.23 1.49
N ARG A 185 3.64 16.19 2.75
CA ARG A 185 3.83 14.93 3.49
C ARG A 185 2.51 14.21 3.76
N LEU A 186 1.44 14.96 4.07
CA LEU A 186 0.12 14.41 4.38
C LEU A 186 -0.55 13.73 3.18
N SER A 187 -0.13 14.00 1.94
CA SER A 187 -0.63 13.28 0.75
C SER A 187 0.36 12.26 0.19
N SER A 188 1.49 12.04 0.85
CA SER A 188 2.59 11.23 0.32
C SER A 188 2.55 9.76 0.75
N PHE A 189 2.44 8.84 -0.22
CA PHE A 189 2.59 7.40 0.03
C PHE A 189 3.91 7.05 0.72
N SER A 190 4.99 7.80 0.42
CA SER A 190 6.29 7.56 1.04
C SER A 190 6.28 7.90 2.53
N TRP A 191 5.54 8.93 2.94
CA TRP A 191 5.39 9.27 4.35
C TRP A 191 4.48 8.30 5.09
N TRP A 192 3.35 7.90 4.48
CA TRP A 192 2.50 6.83 5.01
C TRP A 192 3.32 5.56 5.28
N MET A 193 4.03 5.07 4.26
CA MET A 193 4.82 3.84 4.37
C MET A 193 6.02 3.99 5.31
N ARG A 194 6.66 5.17 5.35
CA ARG A 194 7.76 5.45 6.28
C ARG A 194 7.30 5.34 7.72
N LEU A 195 6.20 6.02 8.08
CA LEU A 195 5.70 6.00 9.46
C LEU A 195 5.19 4.61 9.84
N LEU A 196 4.46 3.92 8.96
CA LEU A 196 3.95 2.58 9.22
C LEU A 196 5.11 1.60 9.48
N CYS A 197 6.04 1.50 8.53
CA CYS A 197 7.18 0.59 8.66
C CYS A 197 8.06 0.94 9.86
N GLN A 198 8.30 2.22 10.14
CA GLN A 198 9.09 2.63 11.30
C GLN A 198 8.43 2.16 12.60
N ARG A 199 7.13 2.42 12.79
CA ARG A 199 6.42 2.05 14.02
C ARG A 199 6.39 0.54 14.24
N VAL A 200 6.07 -0.22 13.19
CA VAL A 200 6.06 -1.70 13.24
C VAL A 200 7.45 -2.23 13.56
N ALA A 201 8.48 -1.79 12.83
CA ALA A 201 9.85 -2.27 13.02
C ALA A 201 10.40 -1.92 14.41
N THR A 202 10.19 -0.69 14.88
CA THR A 202 10.67 -0.27 16.21
C THR A 202 9.98 -1.05 17.32
N ARG A 203 8.65 -1.27 17.22
CA ARG A 203 7.91 -2.03 18.23
C ARG A 203 8.32 -3.51 18.22
N ALA A 204 8.39 -4.13 17.04
CA ALA A 204 8.76 -5.54 16.91
C ALA A 204 10.20 -5.80 17.36
N ASN A 205 11.17 -4.97 16.92
CA ASN A 205 12.56 -5.12 17.36
C ASN A 205 12.72 -4.96 18.88
N ARG A 206 11.92 -4.08 19.51
CA ARG A 206 11.91 -3.92 20.97
C ARG A 206 11.32 -5.16 21.67
N GLU A 207 10.23 -5.71 21.15
CA GLU A 207 9.62 -6.95 21.66
C GLU A 207 10.57 -8.15 21.53
N ASP A 208 11.33 -8.23 20.44
CA ASP A 208 12.25 -9.33 20.16
C ASP A 208 13.65 -9.13 20.79
N GLU A 209 13.87 -8.00 21.49
CA GLU A 209 15.18 -7.58 22.01
C GLU A 209 16.28 -7.57 20.94
N GLN A 210 15.91 -7.25 19.70
CA GLN A 210 16.81 -7.24 18.54
C GLN A 210 17.15 -5.82 18.07
N THR A 211 18.23 -5.73 17.30
CA THR A 211 18.59 -4.53 16.54
C THR A 211 18.73 -4.87 15.06
N GLY A 212 18.49 -3.89 14.18
CA GLY A 212 18.71 -4.04 12.73
C GLY A 212 17.45 -3.94 11.87
N ARG A 213 17.55 -4.45 10.64
CA ARG A 213 16.50 -4.31 9.62
C ARG A 213 15.36 -5.29 9.85
N PHE A 214 14.14 -4.77 10.00
CA PHE A 214 12.91 -5.55 10.04
C PHE A 214 12.33 -5.83 8.65
N PHE A 215 12.36 -4.83 7.74
CA PHE A 215 11.89 -4.97 6.36
C PHE A 215 13.05 -5.22 5.40
N GLN A 216 12.84 -6.11 4.42
CA GLN A 216 13.87 -6.57 3.51
C GLN A 216 14.47 -5.43 2.68
N ASP A 217 13.61 -4.57 2.15
CA ASP A 217 13.94 -3.52 1.18
C ASP A 217 13.05 -2.30 1.38
N ARG A 218 13.27 -1.27 0.56
CA ARG A 218 12.31 -0.18 0.42
C ARG A 218 10.99 -0.74 -0.15
N TYR A 219 9.86 -0.21 0.32
CA TYR A 219 8.53 -0.63 -0.15
C TYR A 219 8.36 -0.51 -1.67
N HIS A 220 7.54 -1.38 -2.25
CA HIS A 220 7.19 -1.37 -3.66
C HIS A 220 5.93 -0.54 -3.90
N ALA A 221 5.85 0.10 -5.06
CA ALA A 221 4.70 0.91 -5.45
C ALA A 221 4.43 0.77 -6.94
N THR A 222 3.17 0.47 -7.29
CA THR A 222 2.66 0.39 -8.65
C THR A 222 1.49 1.36 -8.78
N ARG A 223 1.58 2.31 -9.71
CA ARG A 223 0.48 3.22 -10.03
C ARG A 223 -0.62 2.47 -10.79
N LEU A 224 -1.88 2.63 -10.38
CA LEU A 224 -3.04 2.05 -11.03
C LEU A 224 -3.66 3.13 -11.92
N ALA A 225 -3.55 2.95 -13.24
CA ALA A 225 -3.81 4.01 -14.21
C ALA A 225 -5.23 4.00 -14.79
N ASP A 226 -5.96 2.90 -14.64
CA ASP A 226 -7.33 2.76 -15.12
C ASP A 226 -8.18 1.84 -14.23
N GLU A 227 -9.49 1.81 -14.50
CA GLU A 227 -10.45 1.03 -13.71
C GLU A 227 -10.18 -0.48 -13.77
N ALA A 228 -9.76 -1.01 -14.93
CA ALA A 228 -9.48 -2.43 -15.09
C ALA A 228 -8.31 -2.89 -14.21
N SER A 229 -7.21 -2.14 -14.20
CA SER A 229 -6.05 -2.42 -13.35
C SER A 229 -6.34 -2.17 -11.87
N LEU A 230 -7.18 -1.19 -11.54
CA LEU A 230 -7.66 -0.94 -10.18
C LEU A 230 -8.48 -2.12 -9.65
N LEU A 231 -9.49 -2.56 -10.40
CA LEU A 231 -10.35 -3.67 -10.03
C LEU A 231 -9.55 -4.97 -9.90
N ALA A 232 -8.66 -5.26 -10.86
CA ALA A 232 -7.79 -6.44 -10.80
C ALA A 232 -6.84 -6.39 -9.59
N CYS A 233 -6.32 -5.21 -9.23
CA CYS A 233 -5.48 -5.05 -8.06
C CYS A 233 -6.27 -5.26 -6.75
N ALA A 234 -7.48 -4.67 -6.65
CA ALA A 234 -8.37 -4.84 -5.50
C ALA A 234 -8.68 -6.32 -5.27
N ALA A 235 -9.09 -7.03 -6.32
CA ALA A 235 -9.30 -8.48 -6.26
C ALA A 235 -8.03 -9.27 -5.92
N TYR A 236 -6.86 -8.90 -6.47
CA TYR A 236 -5.58 -9.53 -6.14
C TYR A 236 -5.23 -9.40 -4.64
N VAL A 237 -5.52 -8.25 -4.04
CA VAL A 237 -5.24 -7.96 -2.63
C VAL A 237 -6.23 -8.67 -1.72
N ASP A 238 -7.54 -8.55 -1.97
CA ASP A 238 -8.57 -9.15 -1.12
C ASP A 238 -8.56 -10.69 -1.18
N LEU A 239 -8.23 -11.28 -2.34
CA LEU A 239 -8.10 -12.73 -2.50
C LEU A 239 -6.75 -13.29 -2.08
N ASN A 240 -5.86 -12.46 -1.51
CA ASN A 240 -4.50 -12.91 -1.16
C ASN A 240 -4.50 -14.05 -0.13
N PRO A 241 -5.26 -13.99 0.99
CA PRO A 241 -5.31 -15.10 1.96
C PRO A 241 -5.81 -16.41 1.35
N ILE A 242 -6.82 -16.36 0.48
CA ILE A 242 -7.33 -17.54 -0.24
C ILE A 242 -6.26 -18.11 -1.17
N ARG A 243 -5.59 -17.25 -1.94
CA ARG A 243 -4.50 -17.65 -2.84
C ARG A 243 -3.28 -18.20 -2.09
N ALA A 244 -3.06 -17.76 -0.86
CA ALA A 244 -2.03 -18.26 0.04
C ALA A 244 -2.45 -19.53 0.82
N ALA A 245 -3.68 -20.02 0.62
CA ALA A 245 -4.28 -21.12 1.36
C ALA A 245 -4.34 -20.90 2.89
N ILE A 246 -4.49 -19.63 3.30
CA ILE A 246 -4.68 -19.21 4.70
C ILE A 246 -6.17 -19.18 5.06
N ALA A 247 -7.04 -18.92 4.08
CA ALA A 247 -8.48 -18.88 4.24
C ALA A 247 -9.18 -19.64 3.11
N GLU A 248 -10.35 -20.25 3.38
CA GLU A 248 -11.16 -20.92 2.35
C GLU A 248 -12.24 -20.01 1.76
N THR A 249 -12.62 -18.96 2.48
CA THR A 249 -13.73 -18.06 2.17
C THR A 249 -13.33 -16.60 2.40
N LEU A 250 -14.12 -15.65 1.89
CA LEU A 250 -13.85 -14.22 2.06
C LEU A 250 -14.06 -13.79 3.52
N GLU A 251 -15.03 -14.40 4.18
CA GLU A 251 -15.42 -14.18 5.57
C GLU A 251 -14.29 -14.59 6.54
N GLN A 252 -13.58 -15.66 6.20
CA GLN A 252 -12.45 -16.19 6.97
C GLN A 252 -11.11 -15.51 6.62
N SER A 253 -11.10 -14.52 5.73
CA SER A 253 -9.88 -13.85 5.30
C SER A 253 -9.48 -12.75 6.31
N ASP A 254 -9.00 -13.18 7.48
CA ASP A 254 -8.61 -12.28 8.58
C ASP A 254 -7.64 -11.17 8.14
N HIS A 255 -7.84 -9.97 8.72
CA HIS A 255 -7.01 -8.79 8.46
C HIS A 255 -6.95 -8.39 6.97
N THR A 256 -8.11 -8.39 6.32
CA THR A 256 -8.31 -7.87 4.96
C THR A 256 -9.41 -6.82 4.89
N SER A 257 -9.37 -6.00 3.84
CA SER A 257 -10.46 -5.06 3.56
C SER A 257 -11.77 -5.77 3.24
N VAL A 258 -11.76 -6.87 2.48
CA VAL A 258 -12.99 -7.61 2.16
C VAL A 258 -13.68 -8.14 3.41
N GLN A 259 -12.94 -8.70 4.36
CA GLN A 259 -13.52 -9.17 5.61
C GLN A 259 -14.19 -8.02 6.38
N ARG A 260 -13.49 -6.88 6.57
CA ARG A 260 -14.06 -5.72 7.28
C ARG A 260 -15.34 -5.21 6.63
N ARG A 261 -15.39 -5.20 5.30
CA ARG A 261 -16.60 -4.82 4.55
C ARG A 261 -17.74 -5.80 4.78
N ILE A 262 -17.46 -7.11 4.78
CA ILE A 262 -18.48 -8.14 5.04
C ILE A 262 -19.00 -8.03 6.47
N GLU A 263 -18.11 -7.92 7.46
CA GLU A 263 -18.48 -7.73 8.88
C GLU A 263 -19.41 -6.53 9.04
N ALA A 264 -19.06 -5.38 8.45
CA ALA A 264 -19.88 -4.17 8.51
C ALA A 264 -21.26 -4.33 7.85
N LEU A 265 -21.35 -5.08 6.74
CA LEU A 265 -22.64 -5.38 6.09
C LEU A 265 -23.51 -6.32 6.93
N VAL A 266 -22.90 -7.30 7.59
CA VAL A 266 -23.59 -8.23 8.49
C VAL A 266 -24.12 -7.49 9.73
N GLU A 267 -23.30 -6.61 10.32
CA GLU A 267 -23.70 -5.75 11.44
C GLU A 267 -24.87 -4.83 11.04
N GLU A 268 -24.79 -4.18 9.88
CA GLU A 268 -25.86 -3.32 9.35
C GLU A 268 -27.16 -4.09 9.14
N ALA A 269 -27.08 -5.29 8.55
CA ALA A 269 -28.25 -6.15 8.36
C ALA A 269 -28.82 -6.69 9.69
N ALA A 270 -28.00 -6.92 10.70
CA ALA A 270 -28.44 -7.33 12.03
C ALA A 270 -29.21 -6.20 12.72
N VAL A 271 -28.69 -4.97 12.69
CA VAL A 271 -29.37 -3.78 13.24
C VAL A 271 -30.69 -3.51 12.53
N ALA A 272 -30.76 -3.69 11.21
CA ALA A 272 -32.00 -3.51 10.45
C ALA A 272 -33.10 -4.55 10.76
N ARG A 273 -32.74 -5.72 11.31
CA ARG A 273 -33.67 -6.81 11.65
C ARG A 273 -34.16 -6.78 13.09
N GLU A 274 -33.57 -5.96 13.97
CA GLU A 274 -34.08 -5.79 15.33
C GLU A 274 -35.47 -5.13 15.28
N PRO A 275 -36.54 -5.77 15.80
CA PRO A 275 -37.86 -5.16 15.81
C PRO A 275 -37.82 -3.90 16.69
N CYS A 276 -38.31 -2.78 16.15
CA CYS A 276 -38.56 -1.58 16.96
C CYS A 276 -39.56 -1.94 18.06
N SER A 277 -39.07 -2.16 19.28
CA SER A 277 -39.96 -2.20 20.43
C SER A 277 -40.59 -0.82 20.56
N GLU A 278 -41.92 -0.78 20.56
CA GLU A 278 -42.70 0.40 20.94
C GLU A 278 -42.40 0.72 22.42
N ALA A 279 -41.28 1.39 22.66
CA ALA A 279 -40.97 1.99 23.95
C ALA A 279 -41.38 3.46 23.87
N ASN A 280 -42.26 3.84 24.79
CA ASN A 280 -42.88 5.15 24.94
C ASN A 280 -41.92 6.33 24.68
N GLY A 281 -42.45 7.35 24.01
CA GLY A 281 -41.74 8.52 23.53
C GLY A 281 -40.90 9.23 24.62
N GLY A 282 -39.70 9.63 24.20
CA GLY A 282 -38.81 10.52 24.96
C GLY A 282 -37.36 10.02 25.07
N GLU A 283 -37.16 8.71 25.24
CA GLU A 283 -35.82 8.14 25.57
C GLU A 283 -35.20 7.28 24.45
N ALA A 284 -35.98 6.94 23.41
CA ALA A 284 -35.52 6.07 22.32
C ALA A 284 -34.45 6.73 21.41
N ASP A 285 -34.49 8.05 21.24
CA ASP A 285 -33.50 8.77 20.42
C ASP A 285 -32.11 8.80 21.06
N ASP A 286 -32.06 8.85 22.40
CA ASP A 286 -30.80 8.90 23.14
C ASP A 286 -30.13 7.51 23.20
N ALA A 287 -30.91 6.42 23.25
CA ALA A 287 -30.40 5.05 23.18
C ALA A 287 -29.88 4.68 21.77
N ARG A 288 -30.56 5.15 20.70
CA ARG A 288 -30.14 4.93 19.30
C ARG A 288 -28.90 5.74 18.93
N SER A 289 -28.73 6.92 19.53
CA SER A 289 -27.54 7.78 19.41
C SER A 289 -26.32 7.22 20.18
N ARG A 290 -26.52 6.66 21.38
CA ARG A 290 -25.44 6.09 22.22
C ARG A 290 -24.86 4.77 21.68
N ARG A 291 -25.55 4.09 20.76
CA ARG A 291 -25.10 2.84 20.12
C ARG A 291 -24.63 3.08 18.68
N SER A 292 -24.00 4.22 18.41
CA SER A 292 -23.15 4.40 17.22
C SER A 292 -21.93 3.48 17.34
N THR A 293 -22.12 2.18 17.14
CA THR A 293 -21.03 1.25 16.86
C THR A 293 -20.37 1.74 15.57
N ILE A 294 -19.18 2.34 15.71
CA ILE A 294 -18.38 2.78 14.58
C ILE A 294 -18.20 1.55 13.68
N ARG A 295 -18.75 1.60 12.45
CA ARG A 295 -18.65 0.50 11.50
C ARG A 295 -17.19 0.05 11.39
N GLY A 296 -16.97 -1.26 11.44
CA GLY A 296 -15.63 -1.84 11.37
C GLY A 296 -14.83 -1.40 10.14
N ASP A 297 -15.51 -1.06 9.04
CA ASP A 297 -14.94 -0.61 7.77
C ASP A 297 -14.91 0.91 7.57
N ALA A 298 -15.31 1.74 8.55
CA ALA A 298 -15.48 3.18 8.37
C ALA A 298 -14.20 3.93 7.91
N PHE A 299 -13.03 3.35 8.20
CA PHE A 299 -11.72 3.88 7.81
C PHE A 299 -11.34 3.55 6.35
N LEU A 300 -12.07 2.65 5.70
CA LEU A 300 -11.89 2.32 4.29
C LEU A 300 -12.68 3.27 3.40
N SER A 301 -12.14 3.54 2.22
CA SER A 301 -12.88 4.19 1.14
C SER A 301 -14.11 3.34 0.78
N PRO A 302 -15.27 3.93 0.49
CA PRO A 302 -16.39 3.19 -0.10
C PRO A 302 -15.97 2.48 -1.39
N VAL A 303 -16.53 1.30 -1.70
CA VAL A 303 -16.26 0.63 -2.98
C VAL A 303 -16.91 1.42 -4.11
N SER A 304 -18.21 1.65 -4.00
CA SER A 304 -19.04 2.26 -5.03
C SER A 304 -18.74 3.74 -5.18
N ILE A 305 -18.49 4.17 -6.42
CA ILE A 305 -18.60 5.56 -6.87
C ILE A 305 -19.71 5.64 -7.91
N ASP A 306 -20.56 6.66 -7.81
CA ASP A 306 -21.55 7.00 -8.82
C ASP A 306 -21.00 8.13 -9.69
N GLU A 307 -20.51 7.79 -10.88
CA GLU A 307 -19.89 8.76 -11.79
C GLU A 307 -20.86 9.83 -12.29
N GLN A 308 -22.19 9.63 -12.16
CA GLN A 308 -23.20 10.58 -12.61
C GLN A 308 -23.60 11.57 -11.52
N PHE A 309 -23.75 11.08 -10.29
CA PHE A 309 -24.33 11.86 -9.19
C PHE A 309 -23.32 12.28 -8.12
N ASP A 310 -22.18 11.57 -7.98
CA ASP A 310 -21.20 11.93 -6.96
C ASP A 310 -20.50 13.26 -7.29
N PRO A 311 -20.21 14.10 -6.29
CA PRO A 311 -19.59 15.39 -6.51
C PRO A 311 -18.16 15.25 -7.07
N VAL A 312 -17.88 16.01 -8.11
CA VAL A 312 -16.52 16.18 -8.64
C VAL A 312 -15.65 16.95 -7.63
N GLY A 313 -14.37 16.60 -7.48
CA GLY A 313 -13.43 17.27 -6.56
C GLY A 313 -13.18 16.57 -5.20
N PRO A 314 -12.80 17.31 -4.14
CA PRO A 314 -12.23 16.74 -2.91
C PRO A 314 -13.15 15.85 -2.06
N CYS A 315 -14.41 16.23 -1.81
CA CYS A 315 -15.36 15.43 -1.00
C CYS A 315 -14.74 14.90 0.32
N GLU A 316 -14.36 15.81 1.21
CA GLU A 316 -13.81 15.47 2.53
C GLU A 316 -14.78 14.61 3.34
N SER A 317 -14.26 13.68 4.15
CA SER A 317 -15.10 12.75 4.90
C SER A 317 -15.88 13.42 6.02
N ALA A 318 -17.19 13.25 6.05
CA ALA A 318 -18.03 13.72 7.15
C ALA A 318 -17.77 12.97 8.48
N SER A 319 -17.29 11.72 8.39
CA SER A 319 -17.07 10.86 9.56
C SER A 319 -15.78 11.15 10.33
N GLY A 320 -14.81 11.82 9.68
CA GLY A 320 -13.45 11.98 10.17
C GLY A 320 -12.66 10.67 10.35
N LYS A 321 -13.18 9.52 9.89
CA LYS A 321 -12.52 8.20 10.01
C LYS A 321 -11.60 7.87 8.82
N ARG A 322 -11.80 8.58 7.71
CA ARG A 322 -11.04 8.48 6.45
C ARG A 322 -10.82 9.88 5.87
N CYS A 323 -9.97 10.00 4.86
CA CYS A 323 -9.68 11.28 4.22
C CYS A 323 -10.88 11.85 3.44
N SER A 324 -11.56 11.01 2.66
CA SER A 324 -12.68 11.42 1.80
C SER A 324 -13.80 10.38 1.76
N ASP A 325 -14.99 10.80 1.32
CA ASP A 325 -16.14 9.91 1.13
C ASP A 325 -16.27 9.38 -0.30
N LYS A 326 -15.26 9.58 -1.15
CA LYS A 326 -15.28 9.12 -2.54
C LYS A 326 -15.10 7.61 -2.66
N GLY A 327 -15.97 6.97 -3.44
CA GLY A 327 -15.77 5.60 -3.90
C GLY A 327 -14.57 5.42 -4.82
N PHE A 328 -14.27 4.19 -5.23
CA PHE A 328 -13.16 3.92 -6.16
C PHE A 328 -13.48 2.96 -7.32
N LEU A 329 -14.67 2.36 -7.38
CA LEU A 329 -15.12 1.51 -8.48
C LEU A 329 -16.55 1.86 -8.88
N ALA A 330 -16.82 1.97 -10.19
CA ALA A 330 -18.16 2.22 -10.71
C ALA A 330 -18.99 0.92 -10.71
N MET A 331 -19.22 0.38 -9.51
CA MET A 331 -20.03 -0.81 -9.24
C MET A 331 -20.49 -0.82 -7.78
N ARG A 332 -21.56 -1.57 -7.47
CA ARG A 332 -22.02 -1.67 -6.08
C ARG A 332 -21.07 -2.55 -5.27
N ALA A 333 -20.99 -2.30 -3.96
CA ALA A 333 -20.22 -3.15 -3.04
C ALA A 333 -20.66 -4.63 -3.10
N ALA A 334 -21.96 -4.91 -3.26
CA ALA A 334 -22.48 -6.27 -3.42
C ALA A 334 -21.94 -6.94 -4.69
N ASP A 335 -21.95 -6.24 -5.83
CA ASP A 335 -21.42 -6.75 -7.09
C ASP A 335 -19.90 -7.01 -7.00
N TYR A 336 -19.19 -6.21 -6.19
CA TYR A 336 -17.76 -6.43 -5.93
C TYR A 336 -17.53 -7.72 -5.15
N LEU A 337 -18.31 -7.97 -4.09
CA LEU A 337 -18.23 -9.22 -3.32
C LEU A 337 -18.58 -10.45 -4.17
N GLU A 338 -19.62 -10.35 -5.02
CA GLU A 338 -19.97 -11.40 -5.98
C GLU A 338 -18.84 -11.69 -6.96
N LEU A 339 -18.16 -10.64 -7.47
CA LEU A 339 -16.98 -10.80 -8.33
C LEU A 339 -15.84 -11.50 -7.60
N LEU A 340 -15.59 -11.16 -6.33
CA LEU A 340 -14.54 -11.81 -5.52
C LEU A 340 -14.84 -13.28 -5.28
N ASP A 341 -16.06 -13.64 -4.86
CA ASP A 341 -16.47 -15.04 -4.68
C ASP A 341 -16.39 -15.82 -6.00
N TRP A 342 -16.90 -15.24 -7.09
CA TRP A 342 -16.79 -15.81 -8.43
C TRP A 342 -15.34 -16.04 -8.85
N THR A 343 -14.43 -15.11 -8.53
CA THR A 343 -13.01 -15.21 -8.85
C THR A 343 -12.32 -16.27 -7.98
N ALA A 344 -12.60 -16.31 -6.68
CA ALA A 344 -12.04 -17.27 -5.74
C ALA A 344 -12.31 -18.73 -6.17
N ARG A 345 -13.55 -19.00 -6.61
CA ARG A 345 -13.98 -20.33 -7.09
C ARG A 345 -13.24 -20.80 -8.33
N GLN A 346 -12.71 -19.89 -9.13
CA GLN A 346 -11.95 -20.24 -10.33
C GLN A 346 -10.48 -20.53 -10.05
N THR A 347 -9.96 -20.04 -8.92
CA THR A 347 -8.58 -20.27 -8.51
C THR A 347 -8.37 -21.58 -7.73
N VAL A 348 -9.42 -22.18 -7.17
CA VAL A 348 -9.33 -23.43 -6.39
C VAL A 348 -9.37 -24.66 -7.33
N PRO A 349 -8.34 -25.54 -7.34
CA PRO A 349 -8.35 -26.78 -8.10
C PRO A 349 -9.51 -27.70 -7.64
N GLY A 350 -10.32 -28.21 -8.56
CA GLY A 350 -11.33 -29.25 -8.28
C GLY A 350 -12.74 -28.77 -7.92
N LYS A 351 -12.98 -27.48 -7.62
CA LYS A 351 -14.33 -26.90 -7.45
C LYS A 351 -14.82 -26.22 -8.73
N HIS A 352 -15.02 -27.00 -9.80
CA HIS A 352 -15.63 -26.53 -11.06
C HIS A 352 -17.16 -26.45 -10.99
N ARG A 353 -17.75 -25.84 -9.96
CA ARG A 353 -19.20 -25.57 -9.94
C ARG A 353 -19.45 -24.10 -10.24
N THR A 354 -19.62 -23.87 -11.54
CA THR A 354 -19.86 -22.61 -12.24
C THR A 354 -21.12 -21.90 -11.78
N ALA A 355 -21.00 -20.62 -11.40
CA ALA A 355 -21.94 -19.65 -11.94
C ALA A 355 -21.60 -19.50 -13.43
N THR A 356 -22.59 -19.70 -14.30
CA THR A 356 -22.40 -19.93 -15.74
C THR A 356 -22.06 -18.67 -16.54
N GLY A 357 -22.22 -17.48 -15.96
CA GLY A 357 -21.94 -16.19 -16.62
C GLY A 357 -20.63 -15.53 -16.17
N VAL A 358 -20.00 -14.81 -17.09
CA VAL A 358 -18.96 -13.83 -16.76
C VAL A 358 -19.63 -12.62 -16.08
N PRO A 359 -19.14 -12.14 -14.92
CA PRO A 359 -19.72 -10.99 -14.24
C PRO A 359 -19.86 -9.77 -15.17
N PRO A 360 -20.99 -9.02 -15.14
CA PRO A 360 -21.26 -7.93 -16.07
C PRO A 360 -20.17 -6.83 -16.09
N ILE A 361 -19.54 -6.59 -14.95
CA ILE A 361 -18.42 -5.65 -14.82
C ILE A 361 -17.24 -6.01 -15.71
N LEU A 362 -16.93 -7.31 -15.87
CA LEU A 362 -15.84 -7.74 -16.72
C LEU A 362 -16.18 -7.52 -18.20
N VAL A 363 -17.42 -7.77 -18.60
CA VAL A 363 -17.91 -7.46 -19.95
C VAL A 363 -17.82 -5.96 -20.24
N ARG A 364 -18.26 -5.10 -19.30
CA ARG A 364 -18.12 -3.63 -19.41
C ARG A 364 -16.67 -3.20 -19.59
N LEU A 365 -15.74 -3.87 -18.90
CA LEU A 365 -14.31 -3.63 -18.98
C LEU A 365 -13.62 -4.36 -20.15
N GLY A 366 -14.37 -5.06 -21.02
CA GLY A 366 -13.83 -5.85 -22.13
C GLY A 366 -12.95 -7.03 -21.68
N LEU A 367 -13.04 -7.48 -20.44
CA LEU A 367 -12.21 -8.57 -19.91
C LEU A 367 -12.96 -9.89 -20.02
N ASP A 368 -12.37 -10.86 -20.73
CA ASP A 368 -12.84 -12.23 -20.67
C ASP A 368 -12.39 -12.93 -19.38
N ARG A 369 -12.95 -14.13 -19.16
CA ARG A 369 -12.66 -14.96 -17.99
C ARG A 369 -11.16 -15.28 -17.84
N ALA A 370 -10.51 -15.70 -18.92
CA ALA A 370 -9.13 -16.18 -18.88
C ALA A 370 -8.16 -15.03 -18.57
N THR A 371 -8.37 -13.90 -19.23
CA THR A 371 -7.64 -12.64 -19.05
C THR A 371 -7.79 -12.14 -17.62
N TRP A 372 -9.02 -12.09 -17.08
CA TRP A 372 -9.27 -11.69 -15.70
C TRP A 372 -8.55 -12.60 -14.70
N CYS A 373 -8.69 -13.91 -14.82
CA CYS A 373 -8.05 -14.85 -13.89
C CYS A 373 -6.53 -14.70 -13.89
N GLU A 374 -5.91 -14.48 -15.06
CA GLU A 374 -4.46 -14.25 -15.13
C GLU A 374 -4.06 -12.89 -14.53
N LEU A 375 -4.82 -11.82 -14.82
CA LEU A 375 -4.58 -10.48 -14.26
C LEU A 375 -4.59 -10.51 -12.72
N VAL A 376 -5.60 -11.13 -12.12
CA VAL A 376 -5.72 -11.24 -10.67
C VAL A 376 -4.64 -12.17 -10.11
N LYS A 377 -4.40 -13.33 -10.72
CA LYS A 377 -3.42 -14.30 -10.19
C LYS A 377 -1.99 -13.79 -10.23
N ASP A 378 -1.59 -13.13 -11.31
CA ASP A 378 -0.21 -12.77 -11.61
C ASP A 378 0.02 -11.24 -11.58
N PHE A 379 -0.88 -10.45 -10.96
CA PHE A 379 -0.81 -8.98 -10.91
C PHE A 379 0.59 -8.43 -10.60
N GLY A 380 1.20 -8.86 -9.49
CA GLY A 380 2.54 -8.41 -9.07
C GLY A 380 3.69 -8.89 -9.97
N ARG A 381 3.44 -9.84 -10.88
CA ARG A 381 4.37 -10.27 -11.93
C ARG A 381 4.11 -9.58 -13.26
N LEU A 382 2.89 -9.13 -13.52
CA LEU A 382 2.53 -8.43 -14.75
C LEU A 382 2.95 -6.96 -14.69
N PHE A 383 2.77 -6.32 -13.53
CA PHE A 383 3.00 -4.89 -13.34
C PHE A 383 4.13 -4.61 -12.36
N CYS A 384 4.82 -3.49 -12.55
CA CYS A 384 5.99 -3.12 -11.73
C CYS A 384 5.96 -1.66 -11.25
N SER A 385 5.84 -0.69 -12.17
CA SER A 385 5.76 0.73 -11.81
C SER A 385 4.39 1.32 -12.12
N VAL A 386 3.77 0.87 -13.20
CA VAL A 386 2.43 1.26 -13.63
C VAL A 386 1.66 0.01 -14.06
N ALA A 387 0.38 -0.04 -13.73
CA ALA A 387 -0.60 -1.00 -14.19
C ALA A 387 -1.71 -0.26 -14.93
N GLY A 388 -2.14 -0.81 -16.06
CA GLY A 388 -3.16 -0.23 -16.91
C GLY A 388 -3.05 -0.74 -18.35
N ARG A 389 -4.07 -0.44 -19.15
CA ARG A 389 -4.16 -0.74 -20.57
C ARG A 389 -3.02 -0.05 -21.32
N PRO A 390 -2.51 -0.65 -22.41
CA PRO A 390 -1.38 -0.10 -23.18
C PRO A 390 -1.57 1.37 -23.56
N GLY A 391 -2.73 1.74 -24.11
CA GLY A 391 -3.00 3.12 -24.52
C GLY A 391 -2.94 4.14 -23.37
N CYS A 392 -3.40 3.76 -22.17
CA CYS A 392 -3.30 4.59 -20.98
C CYS A 392 -1.84 4.73 -20.52
N VAL A 393 -1.10 3.63 -20.42
CA VAL A 393 0.29 3.67 -19.94
C VAL A 393 1.24 4.34 -20.95
N ASP A 394 0.98 4.18 -22.24
CA ASP A 394 1.78 4.76 -23.32
C ASP A 394 1.57 6.27 -23.48
N SER A 395 0.47 6.83 -22.97
CA SER A 395 0.25 8.28 -22.93
C SER A 395 0.93 8.93 -21.71
N MET A 396 1.10 8.19 -20.62
CA MET A 396 1.73 8.67 -19.39
C MET A 396 3.25 8.86 -19.50
N ARG A 397 3.79 9.77 -18.70
CA ARG A 397 5.24 10.04 -18.61
C ARG A 397 5.66 10.10 -17.15
N CYS A 398 6.92 9.77 -16.89
CA CYS A 398 7.52 9.94 -15.58
C CYS A 398 7.49 11.42 -15.18
N HIS A 399 7.13 11.71 -13.94
CA HIS A 399 6.88 13.08 -13.47
C HIS A 399 8.08 14.02 -13.67
N ARG A 400 9.31 13.58 -13.34
CA ARG A 400 10.50 14.46 -13.39
C ARG A 400 11.30 14.34 -14.68
N THR A 401 11.47 13.11 -15.16
CA THR A 401 12.34 12.83 -16.33
C THR A 401 11.58 12.73 -17.65
N HIS A 402 10.25 12.79 -17.63
CA HIS A 402 9.39 12.64 -18.80
C HIS A 402 9.67 11.39 -19.64
N ARG A 403 10.28 10.36 -19.05
CA ARG A 403 10.52 9.06 -19.70
C ARG A 403 9.21 8.28 -19.82
N ARG A 404 9.10 7.45 -20.85
CA ARG A 404 7.95 6.55 -21.02
C ARG A 404 7.96 5.44 -19.98
N TYR A 405 6.78 5.02 -19.53
CA TYR A 405 6.66 3.79 -18.75
C TYR A 405 6.77 2.57 -19.65
N HIS A 406 7.25 1.47 -19.08
CA HIS A 406 7.37 0.19 -19.78
C HIS A 406 6.41 -0.83 -19.18
N LEU A 407 5.45 -1.28 -19.99
CA LEU A 407 4.63 -2.46 -19.69
C LEU A 407 5.29 -3.74 -20.19
N ARG A 408 5.23 -4.80 -19.38
CA ARG A 408 5.71 -6.13 -19.77
C ARG A 408 4.90 -6.67 -20.94
N ARG A 409 5.55 -7.42 -21.84
CA ARG A 409 4.93 -8.00 -23.04
C ARG A 409 3.62 -8.73 -22.73
N ARG A 410 3.62 -9.63 -21.74
CA ARG A 410 2.42 -10.39 -21.36
C ARG A 410 1.26 -9.51 -20.89
N ALA A 411 1.55 -8.47 -20.11
CA ALA A 411 0.54 -7.51 -19.66
C ALA A 411 -0.06 -6.73 -20.84
N ARG A 412 0.75 -6.38 -21.85
CA ARG A 412 0.25 -5.77 -23.09
C ARG A 412 -0.65 -6.74 -23.85
N GLU A 413 -0.23 -7.98 -24.05
CA GLU A 413 -1.04 -8.99 -24.75
C GLU A 413 -2.41 -9.17 -24.08
N LEU A 414 -2.44 -9.37 -22.75
CA LEU A 414 -3.68 -9.54 -22.00
C LEU A 414 -4.65 -8.35 -22.13
N LEU A 415 -4.13 -7.13 -22.13
CA LEU A 415 -4.95 -5.91 -22.12
C LEU A 415 -5.18 -5.30 -23.51
N THR A 416 -4.67 -5.94 -24.58
CA THR A 416 -4.94 -5.55 -25.98
C THR A 416 -5.96 -6.47 -26.64
N THR A 417 -6.00 -7.75 -26.26
CA THR A 417 -6.78 -8.80 -26.94
C THR A 417 -8.25 -8.85 -26.51
N SER A 418 -8.74 -7.78 -25.89
CA SER A 418 -10.05 -7.65 -25.26
C SER A 418 -11.12 -7.08 -26.22
N GLY A 419 -10.99 -7.33 -27.52
CA GLY A 419 -11.87 -6.83 -28.57
C GLY A 419 -12.66 -7.93 -29.24
#